data_AF-A0A950FX75-F1
#
_entry.id   AF-A0A950FX75-F1
#
_cell.length_a   1.000
_cell.length_b   1.000
_cell.length_c   1.000
_cell.angle_alpha   90.00
_cell.angle_beta   90.00
_cell.angle_gamma   90.00
#
_symmetry.space_group_name_H-M   'P 1'
#
loop_
_entity.id
_entity.type
_entity.pdbx_description
1 polymer ?
#
loop_
_entity_poly.entity_id
_entity_poly.type
_entity_poly.pdbx_seq_one_letter_code
_entity_poly.pdbx_strand_id
1 'polypeptide(L)'
;MDTELSVSAYQEFRSHLADADPAQQMWHSLEQELTENELDGVIAVKGNEPISGFQIQVSSRVIATEVIWPALELAQRLVPLSSEPIQIFPRLESNRCSLFSLDQSRPGTFSILIRTPRHVPVDNQISAIAFSVKQILHHYRALVSQADNI
;
A
#
# COMPACT_ATOMS: atom_id res chain seq x y z
N MET A 1 34.13 -23.54 -34.46
CA MET A 1 32.74 -23.56 -34.97
C MET A 1 31.99 -24.66 -34.23
N ASP A 2 31.95 -24.64 -32.90
CA ASP A 2 31.20 -23.73 -32.01
C ASP A 2 29.73 -24.17 -31.88
N THR A 3 29.50 -25.28 -31.18
CA THR A 3 28.15 -25.75 -30.84
C THR A 3 28.07 -26.40 -29.45
N GLU A 4 29.04 -26.13 -28.57
CA GLU A 4 29.00 -26.63 -27.19
C GLU A 4 28.84 -25.54 -26.12
N LEU A 5 28.98 -24.26 -26.50
CA LEU A 5 28.83 -23.12 -25.57
C LEU A 5 27.37 -22.69 -25.32
N SER A 6 26.40 -23.28 -26.03
CA SER A 6 24.99 -22.85 -25.97
C SER A 6 24.18 -23.56 -24.86
N VAL A 7 24.54 -24.78 -24.46
CA VAL A 7 23.71 -25.54 -23.50
C VAL A 7 24.04 -25.21 -22.04
N SER A 8 25.31 -24.91 -21.75
CA SER A 8 25.76 -24.58 -20.38
C SER A 8 25.17 -23.27 -19.87
N ALA A 9 25.12 -22.22 -20.72
CA ALA A 9 24.58 -20.92 -20.34
C ALA A 9 23.06 -20.97 -20.09
N TYR A 10 22.33 -21.84 -20.78
CA TYR A 10 20.90 -22.04 -20.56
C TYR A 10 20.59 -22.89 -19.30
N GLN A 11 21.51 -23.77 -18.89
CA GLN A 11 21.36 -24.56 -17.67
C GLN A 11 21.70 -23.76 -16.40
N GLU A 12 22.66 -22.84 -16.45
CA GLU A 12 22.93 -21.91 -15.33
C GLU A 12 21.83 -20.85 -15.18
N PHE A 13 21.21 -20.39 -16.27
CA PHE A 13 20.09 -19.45 -16.17
C PHE A 13 18.83 -20.11 -15.60
N ARG A 14 18.62 -21.41 -15.83
CA ARG A 14 17.51 -22.18 -15.25
C ARG A 14 17.70 -22.51 -13.77
N SER A 15 18.93 -22.67 -13.30
CA SER A 15 19.17 -22.95 -11.87
C SER A 15 18.93 -21.72 -10.99
N HIS A 16 19.09 -20.50 -11.52
CA HIS A 16 18.83 -19.26 -10.77
C HIS A 16 17.35 -18.86 -10.72
N LEU A 17 16.51 -19.36 -11.63
CA LEU A 17 15.06 -19.15 -11.60
C LEU A 17 14.30 -20.21 -10.79
N ALA A 18 14.94 -21.35 -10.52
CA ALA A 18 14.34 -22.45 -9.76
C ALA A 18 14.36 -22.25 -8.23
N ASP A 19 15.08 -21.22 -7.75
CA ASP A 19 15.29 -20.93 -6.32
C ASP A 19 14.74 -19.55 -5.90
N ALA A 20 13.99 -18.88 -6.79
CA ALA A 20 13.32 -17.65 -6.42
C ALA A 20 12.25 -17.97 -5.36
N ASP A 21 12.41 -17.39 -4.17
CA ASP A 21 11.47 -17.50 -3.07
C ASP A 21 10.04 -17.30 -3.62
N PRO A 22 9.09 -18.22 -3.38
CA PRO A 22 7.70 -18.06 -3.81
C PRO A 22 7.13 -16.69 -3.42
N ALA A 23 7.57 -16.11 -2.31
CA ALA A 23 7.20 -14.77 -1.89
C ALA A 23 7.77 -13.68 -2.82
N GLN A 24 9.00 -13.83 -3.32
CA GLN A 24 9.60 -12.93 -4.31
C GLN A 24 8.92 -13.04 -5.68
N GLN A 25 8.56 -14.25 -6.12
CA GLN A 25 7.80 -14.44 -7.37
C GLN A 25 6.39 -13.84 -7.29
N MET A 26 5.72 -14.02 -6.16
CA MET A 26 4.43 -13.38 -5.88
C MET A 26 4.58 -11.85 -5.87
N TRP A 27 5.65 -11.33 -5.27
CA TRP A 27 5.91 -9.89 -5.26
C TRP A 27 6.10 -9.32 -6.66
N HIS A 28 6.93 -9.94 -7.49
CA HIS A 28 7.14 -9.47 -8.86
C HIS A 28 5.86 -9.52 -9.70
N SER A 29 5.01 -10.53 -9.50
CA SER A 29 3.72 -10.62 -10.20
C SER A 29 2.77 -9.49 -9.77
N LEU A 30 2.71 -9.18 -8.47
CA LEU A 30 1.94 -8.07 -7.93
C LEU A 30 2.48 -6.71 -8.40
N GLU A 31 3.79 -6.53 -8.43
CA GLU A 31 4.43 -5.30 -8.95
C GLU A 31 4.08 -5.08 -10.42
N GLN A 32 4.06 -6.15 -11.20
CA GLN A 32 3.69 -6.10 -12.62
C GLN A 32 2.21 -5.70 -12.78
N GLU A 33 1.28 -6.35 -12.05
CA GLU A 33 -0.15 -5.98 -12.08
C GLU A 33 -0.41 -4.54 -11.62
N LEU A 34 0.33 -4.07 -10.60
CA LEU A 34 0.21 -2.70 -10.10
C LEU A 34 0.77 -1.66 -11.09
N THR A 35 1.73 -2.05 -11.93
CA THR A 35 2.35 -1.16 -12.93
C THR A 35 1.53 -1.10 -14.22
N GLU A 36 0.85 -2.19 -14.57
CA GLU A 36 0.06 -2.28 -15.81
C GLU A 36 -1.31 -1.60 -15.70
N ASN A 37 -1.80 -1.31 -14.50
CA ASN A 37 -3.10 -0.69 -14.25
C ASN A 37 -2.97 0.79 -13.85
N GLU A 38 -3.81 1.67 -14.43
CA GLU A 38 -3.96 3.04 -13.94
C GLU A 38 -4.66 3.05 -12.58
N LEU A 39 -3.89 3.03 -11.49
CA LEU A 39 -4.41 3.05 -10.13
C LEU A 39 -4.27 4.43 -9.48
N ASP A 40 -5.36 4.87 -8.87
CA ASP A 40 -5.43 6.07 -8.05
C ASP A 40 -4.65 5.92 -6.71
N GLY A 41 -4.52 4.70 -6.22
CA GLY A 41 -3.80 4.41 -4.98
C GLY A 41 -3.87 2.95 -4.54
N VAL A 42 -3.06 2.63 -3.52
CA VAL A 42 -2.95 1.30 -2.92
C VAL A 42 -3.23 1.38 -1.43
N ILE A 43 -4.01 0.42 -0.92
CA ILE A 43 -4.28 0.24 0.51
C ILE A 43 -3.76 -1.14 0.92
N ALA A 44 -2.77 -1.15 1.81
CA ALA A 44 -2.23 -2.34 2.44
C ALA A 44 -2.70 -2.44 3.89
N VAL A 45 -2.78 -3.66 4.42
CA VAL A 45 -3.15 -3.93 5.80
C VAL A 45 -2.08 -4.79 6.46
N LYS A 46 -1.59 -4.34 7.63
CA LYS A 46 -0.68 -5.11 8.47
C LYS A 46 -1.32 -5.33 9.84
N GLY A 47 -1.79 -6.56 10.04
CA GLY A 47 -2.49 -6.94 11.26
C GLY A 47 -1.56 -7.37 12.39
N ASN A 48 -2.09 -7.42 13.62
CA ASN A 48 -1.43 -7.98 14.80
C ASN A 48 -0.04 -7.38 15.11
N GLU A 49 0.10 -6.08 14.93
CA GLU A 49 1.34 -5.37 15.14
C GLU A 49 1.57 -5.06 16.64
N PRO A 50 2.83 -4.97 17.10
CA PRO A 50 3.17 -4.54 18.46
C PRO A 50 3.05 -3.01 18.60
N ILE A 51 1.89 -2.45 18.29
CA ILE A 51 1.57 -1.01 18.38
C ILE A 51 0.53 -0.73 19.47
N SER A 52 0.49 0.52 19.92
CA SER A 52 -0.38 0.98 21.02
C SER A 52 -1.86 1.10 20.64
N GLY A 53 -2.17 1.23 19.35
CA GLY A 53 -3.54 1.37 18.87
C GLY A 53 -3.62 1.32 17.35
N PHE A 54 -4.83 1.46 16.80
CA PHE A 54 -5.06 1.53 15.37
C PHE A 54 -4.35 2.75 14.77
N GLN A 55 -3.61 2.52 13.68
CA GLN A 55 -2.76 3.53 13.07
C GLN A 55 -2.81 3.40 11.54
N ILE A 56 -2.75 4.53 10.85
CA ILE A 56 -2.65 4.59 9.40
C ILE A 56 -1.37 5.34 8.99
N GLN A 57 -0.58 4.75 8.11
CA GLN A 57 0.55 5.41 7.48
C GLN A 57 0.15 5.81 6.06
N VAL A 58 0.57 6.99 5.61
CA VAL A 58 0.19 7.52 4.29
C VAL A 58 1.29 8.34 3.65
N SER A 59 1.39 8.28 2.32
CA SER A 59 2.43 8.99 1.56
C SER A 59 2.08 10.43 1.19
N SER A 60 0.84 10.88 1.43
CA SER A 60 0.32 12.18 1.02
C SER A 60 -0.31 12.91 2.19
N ARG A 61 0.10 14.17 2.36
CA ARG A 61 -0.47 15.06 3.39
C ARG A 61 -1.93 15.41 3.10
N VAL A 62 -2.30 15.60 1.83
CA VAL A 62 -3.68 15.88 1.44
C VAL A 62 -4.57 14.68 1.74
N ILE A 63 -4.11 13.47 1.44
CA ILE A 63 -4.86 12.26 1.78
C ILE A 63 -4.94 12.09 3.31
N ALA A 64 -3.87 12.37 4.04
CA ALA A 64 -3.89 12.36 5.50
C ALA A 64 -4.99 13.26 6.08
N THR A 65 -5.11 14.51 5.60
CA THR A 65 -6.04 15.50 6.15
C THR A 65 -7.47 15.32 5.66
N GLU A 66 -7.66 15.17 4.34
CA GLU A 66 -8.99 15.21 3.73
C GLU A 66 -9.70 13.84 3.73
N VAL A 67 -8.92 12.75 3.85
CA VAL A 67 -9.44 11.38 3.69
C VAL A 67 -9.26 10.55 4.95
N ILE A 68 -8.02 10.45 5.46
CA ILE A 68 -7.72 9.56 6.59
C ILE A 68 -8.25 10.10 7.91
N TRP A 69 -8.05 11.40 8.18
CA TRP A 69 -8.48 11.99 9.45
C TRP A 69 -10.00 11.83 9.70
N PRO A 70 -10.89 12.18 8.75
CA PRO A 70 -12.33 11.94 8.92
C PRO A 70 -12.68 10.46 9.11
N ALA A 71 -11.99 9.55 8.40
CA ALA A 71 -12.20 8.12 8.54
C ALA A 71 -11.86 7.62 9.96
N LEU A 72 -10.76 8.11 10.54
CA LEU A 72 -10.31 7.74 11.89
C LEU A 72 -11.20 8.32 13.00
N GLU A 73 -11.72 9.53 12.84
CA GLU A 73 -12.67 10.12 13.79
C GLU A 73 -13.93 9.26 13.98
N LEU A 74 -14.31 8.50 12.95
CA LEU A 74 -15.38 7.54 13.02
C LEU A 74 -14.91 6.16 13.51
N ALA A 75 -13.73 5.69 13.05
CA ALA A 75 -13.19 4.38 13.40
C ALA A 75 -12.79 4.25 14.88
N GLN A 76 -12.46 5.36 15.57
CA GLN A 76 -12.13 5.36 17.01
C GLN A 76 -13.26 4.83 17.90
N ARG A 77 -14.49 4.77 17.39
CA ARG A 77 -15.65 4.18 18.08
C ARG A 77 -15.57 2.65 18.16
N LEU A 78 -14.76 2.02 17.30
CA LEU A 78 -14.61 0.57 17.19
C LEU A 78 -13.33 0.08 17.86
N VAL A 79 -12.24 0.85 17.74
CA VAL A 79 -10.91 0.49 18.23
C VAL A 79 -10.18 1.70 18.81
N PRO A 80 -9.35 1.52 19.85
CA PRO A 80 -8.52 2.59 20.36
C PRO A 80 -7.50 3.01 19.30
N LEU A 81 -7.36 4.32 19.10
CA LEU A 81 -6.35 4.89 18.22
C LEU A 81 -4.97 4.88 18.89
N SER A 82 -3.92 4.82 18.08
CA SER A 82 -2.54 5.06 18.53
C SER A 82 -2.37 6.51 19.01
N SER A 83 -1.36 6.77 19.85
CA SER A 83 -0.95 8.12 20.24
C SER A 83 -0.57 9.00 19.04
N GLU A 84 -0.08 8.36 17.98
CA GLU A 84 0.15 8.97 16.68
C GLU A 84 -0.67 8.17 15.64
N PRO A 85 -1.94 8.52 15.43
CA PRO A 85 -2.87 7.69 14.66
C PRO A 85 -2.68 7.83 13.14
N ILE A 86 -2.08 8.94 12.69
CA ILE A 86 -1.64 9.14 11.30
C ILE A 86 -0.15 9.41 11.28
N GLN A 87 0.59 8.65 10.47
CA GLN A 87 1.99 8.91 10.17
C GLN A 87 2.16 9.22 8.69
N ILE A 88 2.74 10.37 8.38
CA ILE A 88 3.04 10.75 7.00
C ILE A 88 4.49 10.35 6.70
N PHE A 89 4.67 9.40 5.78
CA PHE A 89 5.99 9.04 5.29
C PHE A 89 6.16 9.61 3.89
N PRO A 90 6.95 10.69 3.72
CA PRO A 90 7.22 11.20 2.40
C PRO A 90 7.89 10.10 1.58
N ARG A 91 7.50 9.97 0.31
CA ARG A 91 8.20 9.07 -0.61
C ARG A 91 9.68 9.45 -0.63
N LEU A 92 10.55 8.51 -0.29
CA LEU A 92 11.97 8.64 -0.54
C LEU A 92 12.15 8.61 -2.06
N GLU A 93 12.48 9.75 -2.66
CA GLU A 93 13.04 9.78 -4.01
C GLU A 93 14.42 9.11 -3.98
N SER A 94 14.50 7.79 -4.15
CA SER A 94 15.77 7.20 -4.60
C SER A 94 15.58 5.83 -5.27
N ASN A 95 16.29 5.71 -6.40
CA ASN A 95 16.76 4.49 -7.07
C ASN A 95 15.73 3.57 -7.73
N ARG A 96 15.52 3.81 -9.04
CA ARG A 96 15.45 2.83 -10.17
C ARG A 96 14.66 1.50 -10.02
N CYS A 97 13.82 1.38 -9.00
CA CYS A 97 12.71 0.42 -8.85
C CYS A 97 11.52 1.18 -8.23
N SER A 98 11.17 2.35 -8.79
CA SER A 98 10.17 3.25 -8.23
C SER A 98 8.80 2.92 -8.83
N LEU A 99 7.97 2.17 -8.11
CA LEU A 99 6.54 1.96 -8.38
C LEU A 99 5.70 3.26 -8.31
N PHE A 100 6.31 4.45 -8.30
CA PHE A 100 5.74 5.63 -7.68
C PHE A 100 6.02 6.96 -8.40
N SER A 101 6.52 6.91 -9.63
CA SER A 101 6.75 8.08 -10.48
C SER A 101 5.70 8.14 -11.59
N LEU A 102 4.49 8.58 -11.25
CA LEU A 102 3.39 8.81 -12.20
C LEU A 102 2.98 10.29 -12.21
N ASP A 103 2.64 10.76 -13.41
CA ASP A 103 2.63 12.13 -13.90
C ASP A 103 1.80 13.17 -13.11
N GLN A 104 2.27 14.41 -13.20
CA GLN A 104 1.89 15.61 -12.42
C GLN A 104 0.47 16.17 -12.69
N SER A 105 -0.43 15.41 -13.31
CA SER A 105 -1.77 15.91 -13.71
C SER A 105 -2.93 15.30 -12.91
N ARG A 106 -2.67 14.27 -12.10
CA ARG A 106 -3.61 13.69 -11.11
C ARG A 106 -2.99 13.80 -9.73
N PRO A 107 -3.75 13.78 -8.62
CA PRO A 107 -3.15 13.53 -7.31
C PRO A 107 -2.33 12.25 -7.44
N GLY A 108 -1.00 12.35 -7.34
CA GLY A 108 -0.13 11.20 -7.60
C GLY A 108 -0.58 9.99 -6.77
N THR A 109 -0.46 8.78 -7.34
CA THR A 109 -0.93 7.52 -6.73
C THR A 109 -0.67 7.53 -5.24
N PHE A 110 -1.68 7.38 -4.38
CA PHE A 110 -1.44 7.40 -2.94
C PHE A 110 -1.10 5.99 -2.42
N SER A 111 -0.37 5.91 -1.30
CA SER A 111 -0.16 4.65 -0.58
C SER A 111 -0.61 4.81 0.86
N ILE A 112 -1.44 3.86 1.32
CA ILE A 112 -1.99 3.79 2.66
C ILE A 112 -1.62 2.43 3.26
N LEU A 113 -1.08 2.43 4.47
CA LEU A 113 -0.87 1.22 5.28
C LEU A 113 -1.70 1.31 6.56
N ILE A 114 -2.72 0.46 6.67
CA ILE A 114 -3.51 0.29 7.90
C ILE A 114 -2.79 -0.69 8.80
N ARG A 115 -2.60 -0.33 10.08
CA ARG A 115 -1.96 -1.16 11.09
C ARG A 115 -2.89 -1.37 12.27
N THR A 116 -3.07 -2.63 12.67
CA THR A 116 -3.92 -2.98 13.82
C THR A 116 -3.09 -3.52 14.99
N PRO A 117 -3.44 -3.17 16.24
CA PRO A 117 -2.70 -3.63 17.41
C PRO A 117 -3.00 -5.08 17.77
N ARG A 118 -1.97 -5.84 18.16
CA ARG A 118 -2.09 -7.25 18.58
C ARG A 118 -2.98 -7.51 19.80
N HIS A 119 -3.21 -6.50 20.64
CA HIS A 119 -3.95 -6.65 21.90
C HIS A 119 -5.47 -6.43 21.76
N VAL A 120 -5.93 -6.01 20.58
CA VAL A 120 -7.36 -5.83 20.29
C VAL A 120 -7.92 -7.16 19.73
N PRO A 121 -9.15 -7.57 20.10
CA PRO A 121 -9.78 -8.77 19.54
C PRO A 121 -9.83 -8.74 18.00
N VAL A 122 -9.57 -9.87 17.36
CA VAL A 122 -9.48 -9.97 15.89
C VAL A 122 -10.75 -9.45 15.20
N ASP A 123 -11.93 -9.74 15.72
CA ASP A 123 -13.21 -9.26 15.16
C ASP A 123 -13.30 -7.73 15.14
N ASN A 124 -12.78 -7.07 16.20
CA ASN A 124 -12.72 -5.61 16.27
C ASN A 124 -11.67 -5.07 15.29
N GLN A 125 -10.54 -5.77 15.11
CA GLN A 125 -9.54 -5.39 14.10
C GLN A 125 -10.13 -5.46 12.69
N ILE A 126 -10.80 -6.57 12.32
CA ILE A 126 -11.45 -6.75 11.02
C ILE A 126 -12.52 -5.67 10.80
N SER A 127 -13.36 -5.43 11.80
CA SER A 127 -14.41 -4.42 11.73
C SER A 127 -13.84 -3.02 11.53
N ALA A 128 -12.77 -2.68 12.25
CA ALA A 128 -12.09 -1.40 12.09
C ALA A 128 -11.43 -1.25 10.72
N ILE A 129 -10.80 -2.30 10.19
CA ILE A 129 -10.22 -2.31 8.83
C ILE A 129 -11.32 -2.08 7.80
N ALA A 130 -12.37 -2.90 7.79
CA ALA A 130 -13.45 -2.83 6.81
C ALA A 130 -14.15 -1.46 6.86
N PHE A 131 -14.41 -0.97 8.08
CA PHE A 131 -15.00 0.34 8.27
C PHE A 131 -14.08 1.46 7.77
N SER A 132 -12.80 1.43 8.11
CA SER A 132 -11.82 2.45 7.69
C SER A 132 -11.69 2.48 6.17
N VAL A 133 -11.56 1.32 5.52
CA VAL A 133 -11.48 1.24 4.05
C VAL A 133 -12.72 1.85 3.40
N LYS A 134 -13.92 1.54 3.93
CA LYS A 134 -15.17 2.12 3.42
C LYS A 134 -15.18 3.65 3.54
N GLN A 135 -14.76 4.21 4.67
CA GLN A 135 -14.72 5.66 4.88
C GLN A 135 -13.64 6.33 4.02
N ILE A 136 -12.45 5.72 3.92
CA ILE A 136 -11.37 6.20 3.06
C ILE A 136 -11.85 6.32 1.62
N LEU A 137 -12.48 5.28 1.07
CA LEU A 137 -13.02 5.31 -0.29
C LEU A 137 -14.14 6.35 -0.45
N HIS A 138 -14.98 6.55 0.57
CA HIS A 138 -16.03 7.56 0.56
C HIS A 138 -15.44 8.97 0.47
N HIS A 139 -14.53 9.33 1.37
CA HIS A 139 -13.90 10.65 1.41
C HIS A 139 -13.00 10.90 0.19
N TYR A 140 -12.28 9.87 -0.27
CA TYR A 140 -11.45 9.98 -1.48
C TYR A 140 -12.29 10.32 -2.72
N ARG A 141 -13.43 9.64 -2.92
CA ARG A 141 -14.34 9.94 -4.05
C ARG A 141 -14.91 11.35 -3.98
N ALA A 142 -15.23 11.82 -2.77
CA ALA A 142 -15.69 13.20 -2.57
C ALA A 142 -14.58 14.21 -2.93
N LEU A 143 -13.34 13.95 -2.50
CA LEU A 143 -12.18 14.79 -2.83
C LEU A 143 -11.93 14.85 -4.35
N VAL A 144 -11.94 13.71 -5.04
CA VAL A 144 -11.78 13.65 -6.51
C VAL A 144 -12.90 14.43 -7.20
N SER A 145 -14.16 14.20 -6.80
CA SER A 145 -15.29 14.92 -7.38
C SER A 145 -15.22 16.44 -7.16
N GLN A 146 -14.65 16.90 -6.05
CA GLN A 146 -14.42 18.32 -5.83
C GLN A 146 -13.32 18.87 -6.74
N ALA A 147 -12.25 18.11 -6.94
CA ALA A 147 -11.16 18.51 -7.84
C ALA A 147 -11.60 18.61 -9.31
N ASP A 148 -12.50 17.73 -9.77
CA ASP A 148 -13.03 17.75 -11.14
C ASP A 148 -14.02 18.91 -11.41
N ASN A 149 -14.52 19.57 -10.35
CA ASN A 149 -15.51 20.64 -10.43
C ASN A 149 -14.89 22.06 -10.37
N ILE A 150 -13.55 22.17 -10.39
CA ILE A 150 -12.79 23.43 -10.35
C ILE A 150 -12.16 23.68 -11.72
#